data_AF-A0AAN6N366-F1
#
_entry.id   AF-A0AAN6N366-F1
#
_cell.length_a   1.000
_cell.length_b   1.000
_cell.length_c   1.000
_cell.angle_alpha   90.00
_cell.angle_beta   90.00
_cell.angle_gamma   90.00
#
_symmetry.space_group_name_H-M   'P 1'
#
loop_
_entity.id
_entity.type
_entity.pdbx_description
1 polymer ?
#
loop_
_entity_poly.entity_id
_entity_poly.type
_entity_poly.pdbx_seq_one_letter_code
_entity_poly.pdbx_strand_id
1 'polypeptide(L)'
;GRVFYYLQFDKFNSGYLHTELGTFNLQPALIPTASAVTSPGRLASLPQHIGYGLNSNGTWITYQGQNLLWLPPEYRPSSSAISGTGVVIGCSSGHVLILKFSEVNPVS
;
A
#
# COMPACT_ATOMS: atom_id res chain seq x y z
N GLY A 1 -11.08 12.25 14.87
CA GLY A 1 -11.38 11.13 13.97
C GLY A 1 -11.22 9.83 14.71
N ARG A 2 -11.87 8.76 14.24
CA ARG A 2 -11.62 7.40 14.75
C ARG A 2 -10.33 6.87 14.11
N VAL A 3 -9.42 6.34 14.93
CA VAL A 3 -8.19 5.67 14.47
C VAL A 3 -8.55 4.26 14.02
N PHE A 4 -8.00 3.79 12.90
CA PHE A 4 -8.15 2.41 12.43
C PHE A 4 -7.00 1.55 12.97
N TYR A 5 -7.28 0.64 13.89
CA TYR A 5 -6.33 -0.37 14.39
C TYR A 5 -6.24 -1.60 13.47
N TYR A 6 -7.30 -1.85 12.68
CA TYR A 6 -7.34 -2.91 11.69
C TYR A 6 -7.57 -2.35 10.28
N LEU A 7 -6.57 -2.52 9.42
CA LEU A 7 -6.54 -2.10 8.02
C LEU A 7 -5.64 -3.07 7.24
N GLN A 8 -6.22 -3.99 6.48
CA GLN A 8 -5.47 -5.02 5.76
C GLN A 8 -6.15 -5.39 4.44
N PHE A 9 -5.36 -5.65 3.40
CA PHE A 9 -5.89 -6.27 2.19
C PHE A 9 -6.36 -7.69 2.48
N ASP A 10 -7.38 -8.15 1.76
CA ASP A 10 -7.75 -9.56 1.77
C ASP A 10 -6.58 -10.42 1.29
N LYS A 11 -6.39 -11.55 1.97
CA LYS A 11 -5.25 -12.44 1.75
C LYS A 11 -5.24 -13.07 0.36
N PHE A 12 -6.41 -13.26 -0.23
CA PHE A 12 -6.57 -13.97 -1.51
C PHE A 12 -6.95 -13.03 -2.65
N ASN A 13 -7.50 -11.86 -2.34
CA ASN A 13 -7.89 -10.88 -3.34
C ASN A 13 -7.62 -9.45 -2.87
N SER A 14 -6.50 -8.87 -3.31
CA SER A 14 -6.11 -7.48 -3.00
C SER A 14 -7.08 -6.41 -3.54
N GLY A 15 -8.12 -6.81 -4.29
CA GLY A 15 -9.27 -5.97 -4.60
C GLY A 15 -10.21 -5.76 -3.41
N TYR A 16 -10.04 -6.45 -2.29
CA TYR A 16 -10.81 -6.22 -1.06
C TYR A 16 -9.91 -5.71 0.06
N LEU A 17 -10.44 -4.76 0.83
CA LEU A 17 -9.79 -4.16 1.98
C LEU A 17 -10.66 -4.39 3.22
N HIS A 18 -10.11 -5.07 4.21
CA HIS A 18 -10.75 -5.29 5.49
C HIS A 18 -10.37 -4.18 6.46
N THR A 19 -11.39 -3.65 7.13
CA THR A 19 -11.28 -2.62 8.16
C THR A 19 -12.16 -2.99 9.36
N GLU A 20 -12.05 -2.25 10.46
CA GLU A 20 -12.99 -2.37 11.59
C GLU A 20 -14.45 -2.07 11.25
N LEU A 21 -14.70 -1.41 10.12
CA LEU A 21 -16.05 -1.05 9.66
C LEU A 21 -16.61 -2.06 8.65
N GLY A 22 -15.83 -3.09 8.31
CA GLY A 22 -16.18 -4.10 7.31
C GLY A 22 -15.24 -4.10 6.11
N THR A 23 -15.69 -4.78 5.05
CA THR A 23 -14.92 -5.03 3.83
C THR A 23 -15.30 -4.03 2.74
N PHE A 24 -14.31 -3.35 2.17
CA PHE A 24 -14.45 -2.44 1.05
C PHE A 24 -13.95 -3.10 -0.23
N ASN A 25 -14.71 -2.97 -1.33
CA ASN A 25 -14.25 -3.38 -2.66
C ASN A 25 -13.49 -2.21 -3.31
N LEU A 26 -12.22 -2.45 -3.62
CA LEU A 26 -11.28 -1.54 -4.23
C LEU A 26 -11.03 -1.84 -5.71
N GLN A 27 -11.68 -2.85 -6.28
CA GLN A 27 -11.57 -3.12 -7.70
C GLN A 27 -12.07 -1.88 -8.46
N PRO A 28 -11.22 -1.25 -9.29
CA PRO A 28 -11.69 -0.19 -10.15
C PRO A 28 -12.79 -0.77 -11.04
N ALA A 29 -13.83 0.01 -11.32
CA ALA A 29 -14.78 -0.32 -12.37
C ALA A 29 -13.98 -0.42 -13.69
N LEU A 30 -13.63 -1.65 -14.06
CA LEU A 30 -12.89 -2.11 -15.24
C LEU A 30 -12.06 -1.06 -16.00
N ILE A 31 -10.75 -1.06 -15.73
CA ILE A 31 -9.76 -0.82 -16.79
C ILE A 31 -8.86 -2.07 -16.79
N PRO A 32 -8.80 -2.84 -17.88
CA PRO A 32 -8.07 -4.10 -17.90
C PRO A 32 -6.56 -3.81 -17.92
N THR A 33 -5.88 -4.15 -16.83
CA THR A 33 -4.43 -4.36 -16.85
C THR A 33 -4.14 -5.75 -16.29
N ALA A 34 -3.88 -6.67 -17.21
CA ALA A 34 -3.13 -7.90 -16.99
C ALA A 34 -1.67 -7.51 -16.64
N SER A 35 -0.84 -8.25 -15.90
CA SER A 35 -0.79 -9.70 -15.65
C SER A 35 -0.04 -9.97 -14.34
N ALA A 36 -0.34 -11.12 -13.75
CA ALA A 36 0.48 -11.75 -12.73
C ALA A 36 1.92 -11.98 -13.21
N VAL A 37 2.91 -11.71 -12.35
CA VAL A 37 4.25 -12.29 -12.48
C VAL A 37 4.68 -12.84 -11.13
N THR A 38 4.74 -14.17 -11.06
CA THR A 38 5.40 -14.93 -10.01
C THR A 38 6.92 -14.76 -10.18
N SER A 39 7.60 -14.14 -9.22
CA SER A 39 9.07 -14.11 -9.21
C SER A 39 9.64 -15.36 -8.52
N PRO A 40 10.64 -16.04 -9.11
CA PRO A 40 11.28 -17.20 -8.50
C PRO A 40 12.27 -16.77 -7.39
N GLY A 41 12.42 -17.62 -6.38
CA GLY A 41 13.00 -17.24 -5.08
C GLY A 41 14.53 -17.20 -4.95
N ARG A 42 14.92 -17.06 -3.67
CA ARG A 42 16.26 -17.12 -3.03
C ARG A 42 17.04 -15.80 -3.10
N LEU A 43 17.77 -15.32 -2.08
CA LEU A 43 18.35 -15.83 -0.84
C LEU A 43 18.15 -14.81 0.30
N ALA A 44 18.11 -15.29 1.53
CA ALA A 44 18.07 -14.47 2.75
C ALA A 44 19.29 -13.53 2.83
N SER A 45 19.09 -12.27 2.46
CA SER A 45 19.91 -11.13 2.87
C SER A 45 18.95 -10.09 3.45
N LEU A 46 19.42 -9.23 4.36
CA LEU A 46 18.64 -8.25 5.15
C LEU A 46 17.40 -7.73 4.44
N PRO A 47 16.27 -7.44 5.13
CA PRO A 47 15.00 -7.10 4.51
C PRO A 47 15.19 -5.99 3.48
N GLN A 48 15.40 -6.39 2.22
CA GLN A 48 15.39 -5.50 1.10
C GLN A 48 13.93 -5.13 0.96
N HIS A 49 13.62 -3.84 1.11
CA HIS A 49 12.27 -3.34 0.96
C HIS A 49 11.87 -3.48 -0.50
N ILE A 50 11.42 -4.67 -0.90
CA ILE A 50 11.03 -4.97 -2.28
C ILE A 50 9.69 -4.29 -2.57
N GLY A 51 9.67 -3.43 -3.58
CA GLY A 51 8.45 -2.74 -4.03
C GLY A 51 8.07 -1.54 -3.16
N TYR A 52 6.77 -1.30 -3.00
CA TYR A 52 6.27 -0.14 -2.26
C TYR A 52 6.35 -0.34 -0.75
N GLY A 53 6.61 0.75 -0.03
CA GLY A 53 6.74 0.75 1.43
C GLY A 53 6.46 2.11 2.05
N LEU A 54 6.74 2.22 3.34
CA LEU A 54 6.82 3.48 4.07
C LEU A 54 8.22 3.62 4.65
N ASN A 55 8.73 4.85 4.76
CA ASN A 55 9.95 5.10 5.53
C ASN A 55 9.69 4.97 7.04
N SER A 56 10.76 4.92 7.85
CA SER A 56 10.67 4.67 9.30
C SER A 56 9.76 5.65 10.05
N ASN A 57 9.64 6.88 9.57
CA ASN A 57 8.86 7.93 10.22
C ASN A 57 7.47 8.12 9.58
N GLY A 58 7.10 7.29 8.61
CA GLY A 58 5.81 7.36 7.91
C GLY A 58 5.58 8.67 7.13
N THR A 59 6.64 9.40 6.78
CA THR A 59 6.55 10.68 6.06
C THR A 59 6.70 10.52 4.55
N TRP A 60 7.10 9.33 4.09
CA TRP A 60 7.28 9.01 2.68
C TRP A 60 6.69 7.64 2.37
N ILE A 61 5.97 7.55 1.26
CA ILE A 61 5.82 6.30 0.53
C ILE A 61 7.13 6.05 -0.21
N THR A 62 7.66 4.84 -0.09
CA THR A 62 8.92 4.44 -0.69
C THR A 62 8.69 3.43 -1.81
N TYR A 63 9.64 3.36 -2.74
CA TYR A 63 9.76 2.28 -3.71
C TYR A 63 11.22 1.78 -3.68
N GLN A 64 11.42 0.48 -3.50
CA GLN A 64 12.76 -0.12 -3.32
C GLN A 64 13.55 0.55 -2.19
N GLY A 65 12.87 0.95 -1.12
CA GLY A 65 13.44 1.68 0.01
C GLY A 65 13.80 3.14 -0.26
N GLN A 66 13.65 3.65 -1.49
CA GLN A 66 13.87 5.05 -1.84
C GLN A 66 12.59 5.87 -1.69
N ASN A 67 12.71 7.10 -1.21
CA ASN A 67 11.59 8.03 -1.07
C ASN A 67 10.97 8.34 -2.44
N LEU A 68 9.67 8.08 -2.60
CA LEU A 68 8.93 8.31 -3.84
C LEU A 68 7.92 9.45 -3.71
N LEU A 69 7.02 9.36 -2.72
CA LEU A 69 5.96 10.36 -2.51
C LEU A 69 5.94 10.82 -1.07
N TRP A 70 6.07 12.14 -0.87
CA TRP A 70 6.01 12.75 0.45
C TRP A 70 4.56 12.80 0.94
N LEU A 71 4.37 12.54 2.23
CA LEU A 71 3.08 12.58 2.90
C LEU A 71 2.96 13.85 3.76
N PRO A 72 2.02 14.76 3.43
CA PRO A 72 1.64 15.84 4.32
C PRO A 72 1.23 15.34 5.71
N PRO A 73 1.45 16.13 6.78
CA PRO A 73 1.17 15.73 8.16
C PRO A 73 -0.21 15.09 8.39
N GLU A 74 -1.25 15.62 7.75
CA GLU A 74 -2.64 15.17 7.85
C GLU A 74 -2.91 13.81 7.20
N TYR A 75 -2.02 13.35 6.31
CA TYR A 75 -2.09 12.08 5.60
C TYR A 75 -1.07 11.06 6.10
N ARG A 76 -0.38 11.35 7.21
CA ARG A 76 0.57 10.39 7.79
C ARG A 76 -0.17 9.20 8.41
N PRO A 77 0.38 7.99 8.28
CA PRO A 77 -0.30 6.77 8.68
C PRO A 77 -0.38 6.65 10.22
N SER A 78 -1.59 6.42 10.73
CA SER A 78 -1.80 5.69 11.98
C SER A 78 -1.86 4.18 11.74
N SER A 79 -2.25 3.78 10.54
CA SER A 79 -2.22 2.40 10.05
C SER A 79 -2.01 2.40 8.53
N SER A 80 -1.52 1.29 8.00
CA SER A 80 -1.28 1.14 6.57
C SER A 80 -1.40 -0.30 6.12
N ALA A 81 -1.85 -0.51 4.88
CA ALA A 81 -1.82 -1.79 4.19
C ALA A 81 -1.18 -1.61 2.82
N ILE A 82 -0.29 -2.53 2.44
CA ILE A 82 0.42 -2.48 1.15
C ILE A 82 0.31 -3.85 0.50
N SER A 83 -0.04 -3.88 -0.79
CA SER A 83 -0.10 -5.11 -1.60
C SER A 83 0.16 -4.78 -3.06
N GLY A 84 1.25 -5.34 -3.62
CA GLY A 84 1.67 -5.05 -4.99
C GLY A 84 1.87 -3.55 -5.22
N THR A 85 1.11 -2.95 -6.14
CA THR A 85 1.12 -1.50 -6.42
C THR A 85 0.08 -0.70 -5.61
N GLY A 86 -0.68 -1.37 -4.74
CA GLY A 86 -1.68 -0.75 -3.88
C GLY A 86 -1.09 -0.33 -2.54
N VAL A 87 -1.29 0.93 -2.16
CA VAL A 87 -0.94 1.49 -0.85
C VAL A 87 -2.20 2.11 -0.25
N VAL A 88 -2.57 1.67 0.95
CA VAL A 88 -3.69 2.23 1.71
C VAL A 88 -3.19 2.78 3.03
N ILE A 89 -3.60 4.01 3.35
CA ILE A 89 -3.21 4.72 4.56
C ILE A 89 -4.44 5.11 5.35
N GLY A 90 -4.53 4.63 6.59
CA GLY A 90 -5.48 5.12 7.58
C GLY A 90 -4.85 6.25 8.39
N CYS A 91 -5.46 7.44 8.35
CA CYS A 91 -4.98 8.64 9.04
C CYS A 91 -5.62 8.78 10.42
N SER A 92 -4.95 9.47 11.35
CA SER A 92 -5.51 9.76 12.70
C SER A 92 -6.76 10.65 12.66
N SER A 93 -6.95 11.40 11.57
CA SER A 93 -8.16 12.16 11.28
C SER A 93 -9.38 11.27 11.00
N GLY A 94 -9.17 9.99 10.70
CA GLY A 94 -10.20 9.05 10.22
C GLY A 94 -10.34 9.03 8.70
N HIS A 95 -9.56 9.82 7.96
CA HIS A 95 -9.49 9.70 6.50
C HIS A 95 -8.72 8.46 6.07
N VAL A 96 -9.12 7.89 4.93
CA VAL A 96 -8.44 6.77 4.28
C VAL A 96 -7.97 7.21 2.90
N LEU A 97 -6.67 7.10 2.65
CA LEU A 97 -6.07 7.28 1.33
C LEU A 97 -5.89 5.93 0.67
N ILE A 98 -6.34 5.79 -0.58
CA ILE A 98 -6.14 4.61 -1.41
C ILE A 98 -5.38 5.04 -2.67
N LEU A 99 -4.16 4.53 -2.82
CA LEU A 99 -3.27 4.84 -3.93
C LEU A 99 -2.99 3.55 -4.70
N LYS A 100 -3.13 3.60 -6.02
CA LYS A 100 -2.74 2.51 -6.92
C LYS A 100 -1.72 3.06 -7.90
N PHE A 101 -0.49 2.58 -7.81
CA PHE A 101 0.58 2.96 -8.72
C PHE A 101 0.57 2.09 -9.98
N SER A 102 1.22 2.58 -11.04
CA SER A 102 1.50 1.80 -12.24
C SER A 102 2.49 0.67 -11.94
N GLU A 103 2.44 -0.40 -12.74
CA GLU A 103 3.42 -1.49 -12.69
C GLU A 103 4.77 -1.08 -13.29
N VAL A 104 4.79 -0.04 -14.11
CA VAL A 104 6.03 0.57 -14.61
C VAL A 104 6.82 1.14 -13.45
N ASN A 105 8.14 0.91 -13.46
CA ASN A 105 9.06 1.42 -12.44
C ASN A 105 8.85 2.93 -12.26
N PRO A 106 8.44 3.40 -11.07
CA PRO A 106 8.10 4.80 -10.85
C PRO A 106 9.31 5.73 -10.79
N VAL A 107 10.55 5.20 -10.81
CA VAL A 107 11.80 5.97 -10.74
C VAL A 107 12.67 5.86 -12.00
N SER A 108 12.14 5.30 -13.10
CA SER A 108 12.85 5.21 -14.40
C SER A 108 12.54 6.37 -15.33
#